data_AF-A0A526YLK9-F1
#
_entry.id   AF-A0A526YLK9-F1
#
_cell.length_a   1.000
_cell.length_b   1.000
_cell.length_c   1.000
_cell.angle_alpha   90.00
_cell.angle_beta   90.00
_cell.angle_gamma   90.00
#
_symmetry.space_group_name_H-M   'P 1'
#
loop_
_entity.id
_entity.type
_entity.pdbx_description
1 polymer ?
#
loop_
_entity_poly.entity_id
_entity_poly.type
_entity_poly.pdbx_seq_one_letter_code
_entity_poly.pdbx_strand_id
1 'polypeptide(L)'
;SRGQLTELLREANFTPAAWSDALFFPPSRRHFMMRFHNVLERAGRRFWPIFSGVIVVEAQKRLYQGVPVVQRASRRVFVPVFSPHGAT
;
A
#
# COMPACT_ATOMS: atom_id res chain seq x y z
N SER A 1 10.69 -14.38 -9.13
CA SER A 1 11.76 -13.80 -8.28
C SER A 1 11.25 -12.53 -7.59
N ARG A 2 11.94 -12.02 -6.54
CA ARG A 2 11.51 -10.78 -5.83
C ARG A 2 11.47 -9.55 -6.74
N GLY A 3 12.41 -9.44 -7.68
CA GLY A 3 12.43 -8.38 -8.69
C GLY A 3 11.19 -8.40 -9.59
N GLN A 4 10.84 -9.58 -10.12
CA GLN A 4 9.64 -9.76 -10.95
C GLN A 4 8.34 -9.39 -10.23
N LEU A 5 8.22 -9.76 -8.95
CA LEU A 5 7.05 -9.37 -8.14
C LEU A 5 6.99 -7.85 -7.93
N THR A 6 8.14 -7.21 -7.76
CA THR A 6 8.20 -5.74 -7.61
C THR A 6 7.77 -5.04 -8.88
N GLU A 7 8.21 -5.53 -10.04
CA GLU A 7 7.85 -5.00 -11.35
C GLU A 7 6.34 -5.12 -11.60
N LEU A 8 5.77 -6.32 -11.40
CA LEU A 8 4.33 -6.57 -11.54
C LEU A 8 3.47 -5.71 -10.61
N LEU A 9 3.90 -5.52 -9.35
CA LEU A 9 3.18 -4.65 -8.41
C LEU A 9 3.20 -3.19 -8.86
N ARG A 10 4.34 -2.71 -9.37
CA ARG A 10 4.46 -1.34 -9.88
C ARG A 10 3.60 -1.13 -11.13
N GLU A 11 3.60 -2.08 -12.06
CA GLU A 11 2.71 -2.06 -13.24
C GLU A 11 1.23 -1.99 -12.83
N ALA A 12 0.86 -2.70 -11.78
CA ALA A 12 -0.49 -2.71 -11.23
C ALA A 12 -0.83 -1.50 -10.33
N ASN A 13 0.03 -0.48 -10.26
CA ASN A 13 -0.10 0.72 -9.40
C ASN A 13 -0.15 0.41 -7.89
N PHE A 14 0.50 -0.68 -7.48
CA PHE A 14 0.72 -1.00 -6.07
C PHE A 14 2.13 -0.59 -5.65
N THR A 15 2.25 -0.11 -4.41
CA THR A 15 3.56 0.16 -3.79
C THR A 15 3.90 -0.99 -2.83
N PRO A 16 5.01 -1.72 -3.05
CA PRO A 16 5.44 -2.77 -2.11
C PRO A 16 5.86 -2.15 -0.78
N ALA A 17 5.40 -2.72 0.34
CA ALA A 17 5.64 -2.23 1.70
C ALA A 17 6.54 -3.16 2.50
N ALA A 18 6.15 -4.43 2.66
CA ALA A 18 6.88 -5.41 3.46
C ALA A 18 7.07 -6.72 2.71
N TRP A 19 8.20 -7.38 2.97
CA TRP A 19 8.52 -8.70 2.45
C TRP A 19 8.60 -9.67 3.61
N SER A 20 7.92 -10.80 3.46
CA SER A 20 8.02 -11.90 4.39
C SER A 20 8.11 -13.21 3.63
N ASP A 21 8.76 -14.19 4.23
CA ASP A 21 8.88 -15.51 3.68
C ASP A 21 8.14 -16.47 4.61
N ALA A 22 7.43 -17.47 4.07
CA ALA A 22 6.63 -18.40 4.85
C ALA A 22 6.82 -19.85 4.34
N LEU A 23 6.25 -20.81 5.08
CA LEU A 23 6.38 -22.25 4.81
C LEU A 23 7.84 -22.75 4.82
N PHE A 24 8.60 -22.40 5.86
CA PHE A 24 9.93 -22.99 6.13
C PHE A 24 9.85 -24.45 6.59
N PHE A 25 8.63 -24.97 6.74
CA PHE A 25 8.37 -26.32 7.16
C PHE A 25 8.07 -27.19 5.93
N PRO A 26 8.82 -28.28 5.66
CA PRO A 26 8.57 -29.13 4.52
C PRO A 26 7.17 -29.77 4.63
N PRO A 27 6.38 -29.82 3.54
CA PRO A 27 5.03 -30.39 3.59
C PRO A 27 5.11 -31.86 4.00
N SER A 28 4.62 -32.18 5.19
CA SER A 28 4.72 -33.52 5.75
C SER A 28 3.38 -33.98 6.31
N ARG A 29 2.99 -35.21 6.00
CA ARG A 29 1.72 -35.81 6.47
C ARG A 29 1.86 -36.49 7.83
N ARG A 30 3.01 -36.36 8.52
CA ARG A 30 3.33 -37.09 9.75
C ARG A 30 2.90 -36.28 10.98
N HIS A 31 2.01 -36.84 11.81
CA HIS A 31 1.46 -36.20 13.01
C HIS A 31 2.52 -35.71 14.02
N PHE A 32 3.62 -36.45 14.18
CA PHE A 32 4.74 -36.04 15.04
C PHE A 32 5.37 -34.74 14.56
N MET A 33 5.45 -34.55 13.25
CA MET A 33 6.07 -33.39 12.63
C MET A 33 5.24 -32.11 12.85
N MET A 34 3.91 -32.23 12.87
CA MET A 34 2.99 -31.14 13.22
C MET A 34 3.13 -30.71 14.69
N ARG A 35 3.60 -31.56 15.61
CA ARG A 35 3.87 -31.15 16.99
C ARG A 35 5.09 -30.22 17.10
N PHE A 36 6.07 -30.36 16.21
CA PHE A 36 7.29 -29.55 16.21
C PHE A 36 7.21 -28.32 15.28
N HIS A 37 6.07 -28.08 14.62
CA HIS A 37 5.90 -26.98 13.66
C HIS A 37 6.34 -25.62 14.22
N ASN A 38 5.92 -25.26 15.44
CA ASN A 38 6.26 -23.97 16.04
C ASN A 38 7.77 -23.79 16.30
N VAL A 39 8.44 -24.87 16.72
CA VAL A 39 9.89 -24.85 16.99
C VAL A 39 10.67 -24.84 15.67
N LEU A 40 10.24 -25.65 14.70
CA LEU A 40 10.86 -25.73 13.38
C LEU A 40 10.61 -24.48 12.53
N GLU A 41 9.48 -23.78 12.69
CA GLU A 41 9.25 -22.50 12.02
C GLU A 41 10.13 -21.38 12.58
N ARG A 42 10.31 -21.34 13.91
CA ARG A 42 11.21 -20.37 14.55
C ARG A 42 12.67 -20.65 14.24
N ALA A 43 13.08 -21.91 14.33
CA ALA A 43 14.43 -22.33 13.96
C ALA A 43 14.67 -22.15 12.46
N GLY A 44 13.73 -22.55 11.61
CA GLY A 44 13.82 -22.42 10.14
C GLY A 44 13.92 -20.98 9.66
N ARG A 45 13.16 -20.05 10.27
CA ARG A 45 13.31 -18.61 10.01
C ARG A 45 14.72 -18.09 10.29
N ARG A 46 15.39 -18.65 11.32
CA ARG A 46 16.72 -18.20 11.76
C ARG A 46 17.86 -18.91 11.04
N PHE A 47 17.71 -20.20 10.76
CA PHE A 47 18.76 -21.06 10.20
C PHE A 47 18.68 -21.22 8.69
N TRP A 48 17.48 -21.13 8.09
CA TRP A 48 17.27 -21.40 6.66
C TRP A 48 16.20 -20.53 5.99
N PRO A 49 16.43 -19.20 5.91
CA PRO A 49 15.52 -18.30 5.18
C PRO A 49 15.37 -18.67 3.69
N ILE A 50 16.38 -19.34 3.11
CA ILE A 50 16.43 -19.78 1.71
C ILE A 50 15.44 -20.92 1.41
N PHE A 51 15.05 -21.73 2.41
CA PHE A 51 14.13 -22.86 2.23
C PHE A 51 12.65 -22.48 2.45
N SER A 52 12.30 -21.19 2.36
CA SER A 52 10.90 -20.79 2.38
C SER A 52 10.16 -21.28 1.13
N GLY A 53 9.05 -21.99 1.34
CA GLY A 53 8.23 -22.47 0.22
C GLY A 53 7.53 -21.35 -0.54
N VAL A 54 7.29 -20.20 0.09
CA VAL A 54 6.61 -19.06 -0.54
C VAL A 54 7.19 -17.72 -0.10
N ILE A 55 7.13 -16.76 -1.03
CA ILE A 55 7.44 -15.34 -0.78
C ILE A 55 6.11 -14.59 -0.70
N VAL A 56 5.93 -13.83 0.38
CA VAL A 56 4.76 -13.02 0.64
C VAL A 56 5.17 -11.54 0.59
N VAL A 57 4.50 -10.77 -0.26
CA VAL A 57 4.71 -9.32 -0.38
C VAL A 57 3.43 -8.60 0.02
N GLU A 58 3.56 -7.69 1.00
CA GLU A 58 2.51 -6.76 1.35
C GLU A 58 2.63 -5.53 0.45
N ALA A 59 1.53 -5.13 -0.19
CA ALA A 59 1.52 -3.99 -1.11
C ALA A 59 0.29 -3.11 -0.85
N GLN A 60 0.47 -1.79 -0.97
CA GLN A 60 -0.57 -0.80 -0.72
C GLN A 60 -0.94 -0.06 -2.00
N LYS A 61 -2.24 0.08 -2.24
CA LYS A 61 -2.78 0.88 -3.35
C LYS A 61 -3.25 2.23 -2.82
N ARG A 62 -2.58 3.30 -3.25
CA ARG A 62 -2.99 4.66 -2.90
C ARG A 62 -3.94 5.18 -3.97
N LEU A 63 -5.24 5.23 -3.68
CA LEU A 63 -6.20 5.98 -4.48
C LEU A 63 -6.20 7.42 -3.97
N TYR A 64 -5.60 8.33 -4.74
CA TYR A 64 -5.77 9.75 -4.50
C TYR A 64 -7.13 10.17 -5.05
N GLN A 65 -8.09 10.41 -4.17
CA GLN A 65 -9.31 11.11 -4.53
C GLN A 65 -8.90 12.55 -4.84
N GLY A 66 -9.06 12.97 -6.10
CA GLY A 66 -8.72 14.34 -6.51
C GLY A 66 -9.36 15.32 -5.54
N VAL A 67 -8.58 16.27 -5.02
CA VAL A 67 -9.10 17.35 -4.17
C VAL A 67 -10.28 17.96 -4.93
N PRO A 68 -11.50 18.03 -4.36
CA PRO A 68 -12.60 18.70 -5.03
C PRO A 68 -12.15 20.13 -5.24
N VAL A 69 -11.76 20.46 -6.47
CA VAL A 69 -11.53 21.84 -6.90
C VAL A 69 -12.92 22.44 -6.91
N VAL A 70 -13.34 22.95 -5.74
CA VAL A 70 -14.50 23.81 -5.65
C VAL A 70 -14.15 24.97 -6.56
N GLN A 71 -14.70 24.97 -7.78
CA GLN A 71 -14.59 26.09 -8.71
C GLN A 71 -15.02 27.30 -7.90
N ARG A 72 -14.04 28.14 -7.53
CA ARG A 72 -14.28 29.36 -6.78
C ARG A 72 -15.07 30.24 -7.74
N ALA A 73 -16.39 30.16 -7.67
CA ALA A 73 -17.27 31.04 -8.41
C ALA A 73 -16.84 32.46 -8.02
N SER A 74 -16.24 33.15 -8.97
CA SER A 74 -15.85 34.55 -8.84
C SER A 74 -17.12 35.32 -8.50
N ARG A 75 -17.34 35.55 -7.22
CA ARG A 75 -18.43 36.41 -6.74
C ARG A 75 -18.00 37.80 -7.16
N ARG A 76 -18.49 38.24 -8.33
CA ARG A 76 -18.36 39.61 -8.81
C ARG A 76 -18.93 40.50 -7.71
N VAL A 77 -18.06 41.08 -6.90
CA VAL A 77 -18.45 42.04 -5.87
C VAL A 77 -18.83 43.31 -6.62
N PHE A 78 -20.12 43.63 -6.61
CA PHE A 78 -20.63 44.88 -7.16
C PHE A 78 -20.22 45.99 -6.19
N VAL A 79 -19.29 46.85 -6.60
CA VAL A 79 -18.89 48.02 -5.82
C VAL A 79 -19.80 49.17 -6.28
N PRO A 80 -20.78 49.62 -5.47
CA PRO A 80 -21.60 50.76 -5.85
C PRO A 80 -20.73 52.02 -5.81
N VAL A 81 -20.57 52.67 -6.96
CA VAL A 81 -19.99 54.01 -7.04
C VAL A 81 -21.10 55.01 -6.78
N PHE A 82 -20.99 55.77 -5.69
CA PHE A 82 -21.79 56.96 -5.48
C PHE A 82 -21.28 58.06 -6.40
N SER A 83 -22.01 58.36 -7.47
CA SER A 83 -21.83 59.60 -8.23
C SER A 83 -22.52 60.74 -7.45
N PRO A 84 -21.79 61.75 -6.96
CA PRO A 84 -22.42 62.87 -6.28
C PRO A 84 -23.29 63.61 -7.30
N HIS A 85 -24.60 63.58 -7.07
CA HIS A 85 -25.55 64.35 -7.87
C HIS A 85 -25.32 65.82 -7.54
N GLY A 86 -25.01 66.59 -8.59
CA GLY A 86 -24.61 67.98 -8.49
C GLY A 86 -25.60 68.81 -7.68
N ALA A 87 -25.05 69.59 -6.74
CA ALA A 87 -25.75 70.71 -6.14
C ALA A 87 -25.80 71.85 -7.17
N THR A 88 -27.00 72.17 -7.62
CA THR A 88 -27.35 73.41 -8.33
C THR A 88 -27.39 74.58 -7.37
#